data_AF-A0A7K3Z282-F1
#
_entry.id   AF-A0A7K3Z282-F1
#
_cell.length_a   1.000
_cell.length_b   1.000
_cell.length_c   1.000
_cell.angle_alpha   90.00
_cell.angle_beta   90.00
_cell.angle_gamma   90.00
#
_symmetry.space_group_name_H-M   'P 1'
#
loop_
_entity.id
_entity.type
_entity.pdbx_description
1 polymer ?
#
loop_
_entity_poly.entity_id
_entity_poly.type
_entity_poly.pdbx_seq_one_letter_code
_entity_poly.pdbx_strand_id
1 'polypeptide(L)'
;MKCENCGMENPSDTKFCENCGNILAVDQPSAEISTPIAAPEAAEIECPVCKQPNKAGAKYCDSCGVSLETPVATEPESQVEPPASAAPIEVAASVTNKVLVLPDGSEIDTNLKKTFGRLELAKLASEPMWISRQHFTIFEEDSVTYIQDEGSSNGTKLNGTEIKGAGKQPLKNGDEIMVGDALKLVFKIK
;
A
#
# COMPACT_ATOMS: atom_id res chain seq x y z
N MET A 1 -20.67 -26.06 0.84
CA MET A 1 -20.44 -25.89 2.30
C MET A 1 -20.50 -24.42 2.70
N LYS A 2 -20.92 -24.11 3.93
CA LYS A 2 -21.02 -22.73 4.42
C LYS A 2 -19.72 -22.31 5.11
N CYS A 3 -19.18 -21.15 4.75
CA CYS A 3 -18.01 -20.60 5.42
C CYS A 3 -18.37 -20.17 6.85
N GLU A 4 -17.64 -20.68 7.84
CA GLU A 4 -17.86 -20.30 9.25
C GLU A 4 -17.37 -18.89 9.56
N ASN A 5 -16.46 -18.35 8.73
CA ASN A 5 -15.90 -17.02 8.94
C ASN A 5 -16.83 -15.91 8.41
N CYS A 6 -17.38 -16.07 7.19
CA CYS A 6 -18.19 -15.01 6.56
C CYS A 6 -19.64 -15.43 6.24
N GLY A 7 -20.01 -16.68 6.49
CA GLY A 7 -21.39 -17.17 6.31
C GLY A 7 -21.81 -17.45 4.86
N MET A 8 -20.95 -17.29 3.86
CA MET A 8 -21.32 -17.54 2.45
C MET A 8 -21.37 -19.05 2.14
N GLU A 9 -22.32 -19.46 1.30
CA GLU A 9 -22.34 -20.79 0.70
C GLU A 9 -21.34 -20.91 -0.46
N ASN A 10 -20.47 -21.91 -0.37
CA ASN A 10 -19.44 -22.21 -1.35
C ASN A 10 -19.64 -23.64 -1.91
N PRO A 11 -19.14 -23.96 -3.11
CA PRO A 11 -19.15 -25.33 -3.63
C PRO A 11 -18.39 -26.29 -2.70
N SER A 12 -18.71 -27.58 -2.73
CA SER A 12 -18.10 -28.56 -1.81
C SER A 12 -16.65 -28.93 -2.14
N ASP A 13 -16.18 -28.62 -3.35
CA ASP A 13 -14.83 -28.93 -3.85
C ASP A 13 -13.84 -27.76 -3.65
N THR A 14 -14.34 -26.58 -3.25
CA THR A 14 -13.50 -25.39 -3.07
C THR A 14 -12.73 -25.47 -1.75
N LYS A 15 -11.40 -25.44 -1.87
CA LYS A 15 -10.48 -25.47 -0.72
C LYS A 15 -10.50 -24.18 0.11
N PHE A 16 -10.85 -23.07 -0.53
CA PHE A 16 -10.91 -21.74 0.06
C PHE A 16 -12.28 -21.12 -0.22
N CYS A 17 -12.74 -20.26 0.69
CA CYS A 17 -13.96 -19.50 0.53
C CYS A 17 -13.78 -18.42 -0.54
N GLU A 18 -14.64 -18.41 -1.55
CA GLU A 18 -14.54 -17.48 -2.68
C GLU A 18 -14.88 -16.03 -2.31
N ASN A 19 -15.42 -15.79 -1.10
CA ASN A 19 -15.78 -14.47 -0.60
C ASN A 19 -14.78 -13.87 0.37
N CYS A 20 -14.32 -14.67 1.34
CA CYS A 20 -13.42 -14.17 2.39
C CYS A 20 -12.02 -14.80 2.35
N GLY A 21 -11.77 -15.78 1.48
CA GLY A 21 -10.49 -16.47 1.37
C GLY A 21 -10.17 -17.46 2.49
N ASN A 22 -11.05 -17.62 3.48
CA ASN A 22 -10.83 -18.58 4.57
C ASN A 22 -10.84 -20.02 4.04
N ILE A 23 -9.94 -20.86 4.54
CA ILE A 23 -9.93 -22.28 4.18
C ILE A 23 -11.25 -22.94 4.61
N LEU A 24 -11.80 -23.75 3.72
CA LEU A 24 -13.05 -24.48 3.95
C LEU A 24 -12.79 -25.97 4.14
N ALA A 25 -11.81 -26.52 3.43
CA ALA A 25 -11.38 -27.90 3.56
C ALA A 25 -10.05 -27.97 4.31
N VAL A 26 -10.06 -28.52 5.51
CA VAL A 26 -8.85 -29.00 6.19
C VAL A 26 -8.74 -30.48 5.82
N ASP A 27 -7.91 -30.82 4.84
CA ASP A 27 -7.49 -32.20 4.64
C ASP A 27 -6.70 -32.64 5.89
N GLN A 28 -7.37 -33.25 6.86
CA GLN A 28 -6.73 -34.11 7.85
C GLN A 28 -6.73 -35.54 7.32
N PRO A 29 -5.56 -36.17 7.14
CA PRO A 29 -5.40 -37.56 7.50
C PRO A 29 -5.03 -37.61 8.99
N SER A 30 -5.97 -38.09 9.81
CA SER A 30 -5.65 -38.66 11.11
C SER A 30 -5.14 -40.07 10.88
N ALA A 31 -3.85 -40.32 11.14
CA ALA A 31 -3.32 -41.64 11.42
C ALA A 31 -2.03 -41.51 12.25
N GLU A 32 -2.07 -42.10 13.43
CA GLU A 32 -1.02 -42.18 14.43
C GLU A 32 0.17 -43.01 13.92
N ILE A 33 1.38 -42.46 13.84
CA ILE A 33 2.63 -43.23 14.01
C ILE A 33 3.69 -42.34 14.67
N SER A 34 4.06 -42.74 15.89
CA SER A 34 5.17 -42.25 16.68
C SER A 34 6.51 -42.40 15.94
N THR A 35 7.24 -41.31 15.72
CA THR A 35 8.67 -41.12 16.09
C THR A 35 9.17 -39.77 15.56
N PRO A 36 9.97 -39.02 16.35
CA PRO A 36 10.44 -37.70 15.95
C PRO A 36 11.70 -37.83 15.10
N ILE A 37 11.64 -37.41 13.85
CA ILE A 37 12.83 -37.10 13.06
C ILE A 37 12.78 -35.59 12.83
N ALA A 38 13.63 -34.89 13.59
CA ALA A 38 13.91 -33.48 13.43
C ALA A 38 14.41 -33.24 11.99
N ALA A 39 13.57 -32.58 11.20
CA ALA A 39 13.95 -31.89 9.97
C ALA A 39 13.97 -30.39 10.28
N PRO A 40 14.93 -29.63 9.73
CA PRO A 40 15.35 -28.35 10.27
C PRO A 40 14.23 -27.32 10.20
N GLU A 41 14.07 -26.57 11.28
CA GLU A 41 13.21 -25.39 11.38
C GLU A 41 13.42 -24.51 10.15
N ALA A 42 12.35 -24.38 9.35
CA ALA A 42 12.27 -23.36 8.33
C ALA A 42 12.35 -22.02 9.05
N ALA A 43 13.47 -21.31 8.89
CA ALA A 43 13.71 -20.03 9.54
C ALA A 43 12.50 -19.10 9.34
N GLU A 44 11.98 -18.54 10.42
CA GLU A 44 10.94 -17.51 10.38
C GLU A 44 11.61 -16.15 10.47
N ILE A 45 11.19 -15.21 9.62
CA ILE A 45 11.65 -13.82 9.67
C ILE A 45 10.50 -12.92 10.13
N GLU A 46 10.79 -12.04 11.07
CA GLU A 46 9.82 -11.08 11.56
C GLU A 46 9.74 -9.87 10.62
N CYS A 47 8.52 -9.45 10.33
CA CYS A 47 8.31 -8.23 9.55
C CYS A 47 8.77 -7.01 10.36
N PRO A 48 9.67 -6.15 9.83
CA PRO A 48 10.15 -4.96 10.55
C PRO A 48 9.08 -3.88 10.75
N VAL A 49 7.99 -3.95 9.99
CA VAL A 49 6.90 -2.95 10.03
C VAL A 49 5.79 -3.34 11.00
N CYS A 50 5.29 -4.57 10.90
CA CYS A 50 4.12 -5.02 11.68
C CYS A 50 4.43 -6.12 12.70
N LYS A 51 5.68 -6.61 12.74
CA LYS A 51 6.16 -7.67 13.63
C LYS A 51 5.50 -9.04 13.44
N GLN A 52 4.71 -9.21 12.38
CA GLN A 52 4.17 -10.51 12.02
C GLN A 52 5.31 -11.47 11.63
N PRO A 53 5.32 -12.72 12.11
CA PRO A 53 6.23 -13.75 11.62
C PRO A 53 5.86 -14.17 10.19
N ASN A 54 6.87 -14.33 9.33
CA ASN A 54 6.72 -14.80 7.94
C ASN A 54 7.77 -15.87 7.64
N LYS A 55 7.52 -16.68 6.61
CA LYS A 55 8.46 -17.71 6.16
C LYS A 55 9.76 -17.08 5.63
N ALA A 56 10.93 -17.65 5.94
CA ALA A 56 12.18 -17.24 5.30
C ALA A 56 12.07 -17.38 3.77
N GLY A 57 12.48 -16.33 3.06
CA GLY A 57 12.34 -16.22 1.61
C GLY A 57 10.97 -15.73 1.13
N ALA A 58 10.04 -15.42 2.04
CA ALA A 58 8.83 -14.69 1.67
C ALA A 58 9.23 -13.33 1.07
N LYS A 59 8.70 -13.02 -0.12
CA LYS A 59 9.00 -11.76 -0.81
C LYS A 59 8.32 -10.57 -0.16
N TYR A 60 7.15 -10.81 0.44
CA TYR A 60 6.30 -9.81 1.07
C TYR A 60 5.73 -10.38 2.38
N CYS A 61 5.39 -9.52 3.33
CA CYS A 61 4.74 -9.90 4.57
C CYS A 61 3.26 -10.26 4.34
N ASP A 62 2.83 -11.39 4.86
CA ASP A 62 1.45 -11.90 4.68
C ASP A 62 0.38 -11.04 5.37
N SER A 63 0.76 -10.26 6.39
CA SER A 63 -0.18 -9.42 7.15
C SER A 63 -0.26 -7.98 6.65
N CYS A 64 0.90 -7.35 6.41
CA CYS A 64 0.98 -5.94 6.02
C CYS A 64 1.42 -5.69 4.57
N GLY A 65 1.93 -6.70 3.85
CA GLY A 65 2.32 -6.59 2.45
C GLY A 65 3.70 -5.96 2.19
N VAL A 66 4.45 -5.55 3.22
CA VAL A 66 5.80 -4.96 3.03
C VAL A 66 6.76 -5.99 2.46
N SER A 67 7.63 -5.58 1.53
CA SER A 67 8.70 -6.44 1.03
C SER A 67 9.65 -6.87 2.14
N LEU A 68 9.94 -8.16 2.22
CA LEU A 68 10.86 -8.75 3.20
C LEU A 68 12.23 -9.09 2.60
N GLU A 69 12.39 -8.87 1.29
CA GLU A 69 13.69 -8.87 0.61
C GLU A 69 14.52 -7.71 1.14
N THR A 70 15.64 -8.01 1.79
CA THR A 70 16.48 -7.06 2.53
C THR A 70 17.01 -5.92 1.64
N PRO A 71 16.73 -4.64 1.94
CA PRO A 71 17.69 -3.58 1.71
C PRO A 71 18.57 -3.45 2.96
N VAL A 72 19.82 -3.91 2.88
CA VAL A 72 20.83 -3.50 3.87
C VAL A 72 21.12 -2.04 3.57
N ALA A 73 20.65 -1.17 4.46
CA ALA A 73 21.08 0.21 4.53
C ALA A 73 22.61 0.26 4.49
N THR A 74 23.17 0.96 3.50
CA THR A 74 24.51 1.52 3.66
C THR A 74 24.32 2.97 4.06
N GLU A 75 24.75 3.20 5.29
CA GLU A 75 24.80 4.41 6.07
C GLU A 75 25.57 5.54 5.33
N PRO A 76 25.26 6.82 5.62
CA PRO A 76 25.88 7.95 4.95
C PRO A 76 27.23 8.28 5.60
N GLU A 77 28.28 8.30 4.79
CA GLU A 77 29.51 9.02 5.09
C GLU A 77 29.63 10.22 4.16
N SER A 78 29.46 11.43 4.69
CA SER A 78 30.50 12.46 4.58
C SER A 78 30.12 13.71 5.39
N GLN A 79 31.07 14.06 6.26
CA GLN A 79 31.24 15.28 7.07
C GLN A 79 31.00 16.56 6.24
N VAL A 80 30.68 17.75 6.77
CA VAL A 80 31.45 18.56 7.74
C VAL A 80 30.55 19.66 8.33
N GLU A 81 30.73 19.99 9.61
CA GLU A 81 30.14 21.13 10.32
C GLU A 81 31.09 22.38 10.25
N PRO A 82 30.75 23.58 10.76
CA PRO A 82 30.23 24.78 10.06
C PRO A 82 31.28 25.94 10.00
N PRO A 83 30.95 27.19 9.56
CA PRO A 83 30.23 28.13 10.44
C PRO A 83 29.28 29.14 9.74
N ALA A 84 28.27 29.53 10.53
CA ALA A 84 27.72 30.87 10.71
C ALA A 84 27.45 31.82 9.51
N SER A 85 26.23 32.37 9.57
CA SER A 85 25.88 33.75 9.26
C SER A 85 25.49 34.09 7.81
N ALA A 86 24.19 34.08 7.56
CA ALA A 86 23.50 35.26 7.04
C ALA A 86 21.98 35.14 7.25
N ALA A 87 21.44 36.13 7.97
CA ALA A 87 20.08 36.68 8.05
C ALA A 87 18.85 35.88 7.56
N PRO A 88 17.71 35.99 8.27
CA PRO A 88 16.44 35.43 7.81
C PRO A 88 15.94 36.23 6.61
N ILE A 89 16.00 35.64 5.42
CA ILE A 89 15.19 36.12 4.30
C ILE A 89 13.85 35.43 4.41
N GLU A 90 12.85 36.19 4.86
CA GLU A 90 11.44 35.85 4.77
C GLU A 90 11.06 35.70 3.29
N VAL A 91 11.38 34.55 2.69
CA VAL A 91 10.68 34.12 1.50
C VAL A 91 9.33 33.62 1.99
N ALA A 92 8.33 34.49 1.87
CA ALA A 92 6.95 34.06 1.74
C ALA A 92 6.89 33.12 0.53
N ALA A 93 7.22 31.85 0.75
CA ALA A 93 6.93 30.78 -0.18
C ALA A 93 5.42 30.89 -0.41
N SER A 94 5.04 31.26 -1.63
CA SER A 94 3.67 31.20 -2.06
C SER A 94 3.28 29.73 -2.00
N VAL A 95 2.71 29.32 -0.86
CA VAL A 95 2.33 27.92 -0.61
C VAL A 95 1.16 27.68 -1.54
N THR A 96 1.47 27.21 -2.74
CA THR A 96 0.44 26.86 -3.71
C THR A 96 -0.24 25.63 -3.16
N ASN A 97 -1.53 25.74 -2.83
CA ASN A 97 -2.22 24.75 -2.03
C ASN A 97 -2.61 23.58 -2.93
N LYS A 98 -2.12 22.38 -2.64
CA LYS A 98 -2.34 21.18 -3.44
C LYS A 98 -3.36 20.28 -2.77
N VAL A 99 -4.39 19.91 -3.51
CA VAL A 99 -5.51 19.11 -2.99
C VAL A 99 -5.91 17.99 -3.95
N LEU A 100 -6.40 16.89 -3.39
CA LEU A 100 -7.23 15.92 -4.09
C LEU A 100 -8.70 16.27 -3.89
N VAL A 101 -9.42 16.47 -4.98
CA VAL A 101 -10.86 16.65 -5.01
C VAL A 101 -11.52 15.28 -5.15
N LEU A 102 -12.41 14.97 -4.21
CA LEU A 102 -13.15 13.72 -4.12
C LEU A 102 -14.52 13.85 -4.85
N PRO A 103 -15.20 12.74 -5.18
CA PRO A 103 -16.48 12.80 -5.91
C PRO A 103 -17.60 13.55 -5.19
N ASP A 104 -17.57 13.61 -3.87
CA ASP A 104 -18.52 14.35 -3.04
C ASP A 104 -18.19 15.85 -2.94
N GLY A 105 -17.13 16.30 -3.62
CA GLY A 105 -16.63 17.67 -3.58
C GLY A 105 -15.76 17.99 -2.37
N SER A 106 -15.53 17.03 -1.46
CA SER A 106 -14.58 17.22 -0.37
C SER A 106 -13.14 17.26 -0.91
N GLU A 107 -12.26 17.90 -0.15
CA GLU A 107 -10.88 18.11 -0.55
C GLU A 107 -9.93 17.58 0.52
N ILE A 108 -8.89 16.87 0.09
CA ILE A 108 -7.83 16.39 0.97
C ILE A 108 -6.52 17.08 0.61
N ASP A 109 -5.88 17.70 1.60
CA ASP A 109 -4.55 18.30 1.48
C ASP A 109 -3.49 17.27 1.07
N THR A 110 -2.64 17.67 0.11
CA THR A 110 -1.50 16.89 -0.38
C THR A 110 -0.20 17.71 -0.39
N ASN A 111 -0.10 18.75 0.45
CA ASN A 111 1.12 19.56 0.54
C ASN A 111 2.26 18.80 1.24
N LEU A 112 1.92 17.79 2.05
CA LEU A 112 2.86 16.87 2.66
C LEU A 112 2.74 15.47 2.04
N LYS A 113 3.85 14.70 2.10
CA LYS A 113 3.84 13.29 1.69
C LYS A 113 2.77 12.53 2.45
N LYS A 114 1.83 11.95 1.71
CA LYS A 114 0.68 11.22 2.27
C LYS A 114 0.37 9.98 1.43
N THR A 115 0.21 8.84 2.11
CA THR A 115 -0.28 7.60 1.51
C THR A 115 -1.79 7.51 1.66
N PHE A 116 -2.46 7.18 0.56
CA PHE A 116 -3.90 7.05 0.45
C PHE A 116 -4.26 5.59 0.20
N GLY A 117 -5.41 5.21 0.73
CA GLY A 117 -5.94 3.86 0.53
C GLY A 117 -7.32 3.73 1.15
N ARG A 118 -7.71 2.48 1.37
CA ARG A 118 -9.11 2.13 1.66
C ARG A 118 -9.68 2.84 2.88
N LEU A 119 -8.91 3.07 3.94
CA LEU A 119 -9.44 3.68 5.17
C LEU A 119 -10.01 5.08 4.93
N GLU A 120 -9.31 5.89 4.12
CA GLU A 120 -9.71 7.27 3.82
C GLU A 120 -10.71 7.31 2.66
N LEU A 121 -10.59 6.41 1.68
CA LEU A 121 -11.28 6.50 0.40
C LEU A 121 -12.51 5.59 0.28
N ALA A 122 -12.66 4.57 1.13
CA ALA A 122 -13.72 3.56 1.01
C ALA A 122 -15.13 4.14 1.00
N LYS A 123 -15.38 5.20 1.77
CA LYS A 123 -16.72 5.79 1.91
C LYS A 123 -17.28 6.36 0.61
N LEU A 124 -16.41 6.63 -0.36
CA LEU A 124 -16.75 7.28 -1.62
C LEU A 124 -16.60 6.37 -2.83
N ALA A 125 -16.02 5.19 -2.63
CA ALA A 125 -15.78 4.21 -3.68
C ALA A 125 -17.03 3.38 -3.94
N SER A 126 -17.29 3.08 -5.21
CA SER A 126 -18.34 2.13 -5.62
C SER A 126 -18.02 0.71 -5.13
N GLU A 127 -16.75 0.30 -5.27
CA GLU A 127 -16.21 -0.99 -4.81
C GLU A 127 -15.07 -0.75 -3.81
N PRO A 128 -15.34 -0.54 -2.51
CA PRO A 128 -14.31 -0.21 -1.53
C PRO A 128 -13.20 -1.25 -1.40
N MET A 129 -13.52 -2.53 -1.65
CA MET A 129 -12.56 -3.64 -1.61
C MET A 129 -11.53 -3.59 -2.74
N TRP A 130 -11.81 -2.85 -3.82
CA TRP A 130 -10.88 -2.65 -4.93
C TRP A 130 -9.80 -1.61 -4.61
N ILE A 131 -9.99 -0.88 -3.52
CA ILE A 131 -8.98 0.00 -2.95
C ILE A 131 -8.17 -0.77 -1.90
N SER A 132 -6.86 -0.74 -2.04
CA SER A 132 -5.90 -1.37 -1.13
C SER A 132 -5.73 -0.52 0.12
N ARG A 133 -5.31 -1.10 1.24
CA ARG A 133 -5.13 -0.37 2.51
C ARG A 133 -4.13 0.78 2.38
N GLN A 134 -3.03 0.53 1.69
CA GLN A 134 -2.10 1.52 1.14
C GLN A 134 -2.12 1.31 -0.37
N HIS A 135 -2.61 2.27 -1.13
CA HIS A 135 -2.88 2.11 -2.56
C HIS A 135 -1.94 2.97 -3.40
N PHE A 136 -1.84 4.25 -3.06
CA PHE A 136 -0.88 5.17 -3.70
C PHE A 136 -0.38 6.21 -2.70
N THR A 137 0.77 6.79 -3.00
CA THR A 137 1.36 7.90 -2.23
C THR A 137 1.47 9.14 -3.12
N ILE A 138 1.11 10.29 -2.58
CA ILE A 138 1.42 11.60 -3.18
C ILE A 138 2.50 12.26 -2.33
N PHE A 139 3.50 12.85 -2.99
CA PHE A 139 4.60 13.54 -2.35
C PHE A 139 5.20 14.59 -3.28
N GLU A 140 5.99 15.51 -2.71
CA GLU A 140 6.74 16.50 -3.45
C GLU A 140 8.24 16.20 -3.38
N GLU A 141 8.92 16.32 -4.52
CA GLU A 141 10.37 16.19 -4.64
C GLU A 141 10.83 17.19 -5.71
N ASP A 142 11.89 17.96 -5.44
CA ASP A 142 12.43 18.98 -6.35
C ASP A 142 11.36 19.96 -6.89
N SER A 143 10.43 20.37 -6.02
CA SER A 143 9.27 21.23 -6.36
C SER A 143 8.27 20.63 -7.36
N VAL A 144 8.37 19.34 -7.67
CA VAL A 144 7.43 18.59 -8.51
C VAL A 144 6.61 17.66 -7.62
N THR A 145 5.30 17.67 -7.79
CA THR A 145 4.40 16.74 -7.10
C THR A 145 4.29 15.45 -7.90
N TYR A 146 4.41 14.33 -7.22
CA TYR A 146 4.36 13.00 -7.79
C TYR A 146 3.24 12.16 -7.16
N ILE A 147 2.75 11.22 -7.94
CA ILE A 147 1.95 10.08 -7.48
C ILE A 147 2.74 8.79 -7.73
N GLN A 148 2.66 7.85 -6.79
CA GLN A 148 3.23 6.52 -6.94
C GLN A 148 2.24 5.48 -6.44
N ASP A 149 1.96 4.46 -7.26
CA ASP A 149 1.22 3.29 -6.82
C ASP A 149 2.10 2.43 -5.87
N GLU A 150 1.54 2.02 -4.74
CA GLU A 150 2.25 1.28 -3.68
C GLU A 150 2.08 -0.24 -3.83
N GLY A 151 1.96 -0.73 -5.07
CA GLY A 151 1.71 -2.15 -5.33
C GLY A 151 0.26 -2.56 -5.06
N SER A 152 -0.67 -1.68 -5.40
CA SER A 152 -2.10 -1.92 -5.18
C SER A 152 -2.61 -3.15 -5.92
N SER A 153 -3.65 -3.81 -5.38
CA SER A 153 -4.21 -5.03 -5.99
C SER A 153 -4.78 -4.74 -7.38
N ASN A 154 -5.61 -3.70 -7.49
CA ASN A 154 -6.36 -3.36 -8.71
C ASN A 154 -5.79 -2.18 -9.50
N GLY A 155 -4.60 -1.68 -9.12
CA GLY A 155 -3.91 -0.65 -9.87
C GLY A 155 -4.42 0.77 -9.64
N THR A 156 -3.58 1.72 -10.01
CA THR A 156 -3.92 3.14 -10.11
C THR A 156 -3.75 3.57 -11.57
N LYS A 157 -4.69 4.36 -12.11
CA LYS A 157 -4.56 4.95 -13.45
C LYS A 157 -4.51 6.47 -13.35
N LEU A 158 -3.56 7.08 -14.05
CA LEU A 158 -3.40 8.52 -14.18
C LEU A 158 -3.82 8.92 -15.59
N ASN A 159 -4.87 9.75 -15.71
CA ASN A 159 -5.46 10.14 -16.99
C ASN A 159 -5.76 8.93 -17.92
N GLY A 160 -6.25 7.83 -17.32
CA GLY A 160 -6.55 6.58 -18.01
C GLY A 160 -5.36 5.65 -18.27
N THR A 161 -4.13 6.08 -18.01
CA THR A 161 -2.92 5.25 -18.17
C THR A 161 -2.56 4.57 -16.86
N GLU A 162 -2.38 3.25 -16.86
CA GLU A 162 -2.00 2.49 -15.67
C GLU A 162 -0.57 2.82 -15.21
N ILE A 163 -0.41 3.13 -13.92
CA ILE A 163 0.88 3.52 -13.31
C ILE A 163 1.42 2.49 -12.31
N LYS A 164 0.71 1.38 -12.10
CA LYS A 164 1.15 0.29 -11.22
C LYS A 164 2.49 -0.28 -11.72
N GLY A 165 3.51 -0.26 -10.84
CA GLY A 165 4.85 -0.71 -11.18
C GLY A 165 5.67 0.25 -12.05
N ALA A 166 5.13 1.41 -12.44
CA ALA A 166 5.84 2.42 -13.24
C ALA A 166 6.73 3.36 -12.40
N GLY A 167 6.77 3.18 -11.07
CA GLY A 167 7.41 4.11 -10.15
C GLY A 167 6.63 5.42 -9.99
N LYS A 168 7.32 6.48 -9.54
CA LYS A 168 6.71 7.80 -9.37
C LYS A 168 6.40 8.46 -10.72
N GLN A 169 5.21 9.03 -10.82
CA GLN A 169 4.70 9.73 -12.00
C GLN A 169 4.39 11.19 -11.64
N PRO A 170 4.78 12.17 -12.46
CA PRO A 170 4.51 13.58 -12.15
C PRO A 170 3.02 13.88 -12.25
N LEU A 171 2.50 14.60 -11.26
CA LEU A 171 1.13 15.10 -11.23
C LEU A 171 1.06 16.56 -11.72
N LYS A 172 0.03 16.86 -12.51
CA LYS A 172 -0.28 18.18 -13.04
C LYS A 172 -1.67 18.61 -12.59
N ASN A 173 -1.86 19.92 -12.46
CA ASN A 173 -3.16 20.49 -12.13
C ASN A 173 -4.25 20.02 -13.11
N GLY A 174 -5.32 19.44 -12.57
CA GLY A 174 -6.44 18.89 -13.34
C GLY A 174 -6.31 17.39 -13.67
N ASP A 175 -5.22 16.72 -13.30
CA ASP A 175 -5.04 15.29 -13.56
C ASP A 175 -6.13 14.45 -12.87
N GLU A 176 -6.68 13.49 -13.62
CA GLU A 176 -7.63 12.51 -13.11
C GLU A 176 -6.88 11.26 -12.61
N ILE A 177 -7.20 10.83 -11.39
CA ILE A 177 -6.64 9.64 -10.77
C ILE A 177 -7.78 8.64 -10.55
N MET A 178 -7.70 7.49 -11.21
CA MET A 178 -8.62 6.36 -11.01
C MET A 178 -7.97 5.37 -10.04
N VAL A 179 -8.64 5.10 -8.93
CA VAL A 179 -8.16 4.23 -7.85
C VAL A 179 -8.89 2.90 -7.94
N GLY A 180 -8.17 1.85 -8.31
CA GLY A 180 -8.68 0.48 -8.44
C GLY A 180 -9.98 0.39 -9.22
N ASP A 181 -10.17 1.16 -10.30
CA ASP A 181 -11.41 1.26 -11.10
C ASP A 181 -12.71 1.54 -10.32
N ALA A 182 -12.61 1.91 -9.05
CA ALA A 182 -13.75 2.05 -8.15
C ALA A 182 -14.03 3.51 -7.74
N LEU A 183 -13.03 4.38 -7.85
CA LEU A 183 -13.08 5.76 -7.39
C LEU A 183 -12.28 6.68 -8.32
N LYS A 184 -12.87 7.81 -8.71
CA LYS A 184 -12.20 8.88 -9.44
C LYS A 184 -11.89 10.04 -8.50
N LEU A 185 -10.65 10.53 -8.56
CA LEU A 185 -10.17 11.73 -7.86
C LEU A 185 -9.60 12.71 -8.89
N VAL A 186 -9.56 13.99 -8.54
CA VAL A 186 -8.93 15.03 -9.38
C VAL A 186 -7.90 15.79 -8.57
N PHE A 187 -6.66 15.87 -9.08
CA PHE A 187 -5.62 16.68 -8.46
C PHE A 187 -5.78 18.15 -8.84
N LYS A 188 -5.74 19.06 -7.87
CA LYS A 188 -5.79 20.51 -8.11
C LYS A 188 -4.72 21.27 -7.35
N ILE A 189 -4.24 22.32 -8.00
CA ILE A 189 -3.33 23.33 -7.45
C ILE A 189 -4.13 24.63 -7.30
N LYS A 190 -4.13 25.23 -6.11
CA LYS A 190 -4.91 26.43 -5.74
C LYS A 190 -4.02 27.58 -5.29
#